data_AF-A0A929HPE5-F1
#
_entry.id   AF-A0A929HPE5-F1
#
_cell.length_a   1.000
_cell.length_b   1.000
_cell.length_c   1.000
_cell.angle_alpha   90.00
_cell.angle_beta   90.00
_cell.angle_gamma   90.00
#
_symmetry.space_group_name_H-M   'P 1'
#
loop_
_entity.id
_entity.type
_entity.pdbx_description
1 polymer ?
#
loop_
_entity_poly.entity_id
_entity_poly.type
_entity_poly.pdbx_seq_one_letter_code
_entity_poly.pdbx_strand_id
1 'polypeptide(L)'
;MNRHFEKSISILLLLLVFSQAFVNIYDYDVWFHIKAGEYMLSNFEILSRDVFSYTALDSPWVAHEWLFEVLLYIIAAIGSLVAVT
;
A
#
# COMPACT_ATOMS: atom_id res chain seq x y z
N MET A 1 23.64 2.82 29.73
CA MET A 1 22.34 2.27 29.31
C MET A 1 22.48 0.76 29.21
N ASN A 2 21.53 -0.03 29.75
CA ASN A 2 21.71 -1.47 29.94
C ASN A 2 21.36 -2.25 28.65
N ARG A 3 22.32 -2.98 28.07
CA ARG A 3 22.16 -3.67 26.76
C ARG A 3 21.01 -4.71 26.74
N HIS A 4 20.63 -5.24 27.91
CA HIS A 4 19.47 -6.11 28.04
C HIS A 4 18.15 -5.35 27.86
N PHE A 5 18.07 -4.13 28.40
CA PHE A 5 16.88 -3.27 28.29
C PHE A 5 16.63 -2.84 26.84
N GLU A 6 17.68 -2.48 26.09
CA GLU A 6 17.59 -2.13 24.67
C GLU A 6 17.06 -3.30 23.84
N LYS A 7 17.58 -4.52 24.06
CA LYS A 7 17.10 -5.72 23.35
C LYS A 7 15.64 -6.02 23.65
N SER A 8 15.23 -5.91 24.91
CA SER A 8 13.83 -6.12 25.30
C SER A 8 12.89 -5.14 24.62
N ILE A 9 13.28 -3.86 24.51
CA ILE A 9 12.52 -2.84 23.77
C ILE A 9 12.45 -3.20 22.28
N SER A 10 13.58 -3.54 21.65
CA SER A 10 13.59 -3.90 20.23
C SER A 10 12.70 -5.11 19.94
N ILE A 11 12.75 -6.14 20.79
CA ILE A 11 11.89 -7.33 20.64
C ILE A 11 10.42 -6.94 20.79
N LEU A 12 10.07 -6.12 21.79
CA LEU A 12 8.70 -5.64 21.97
C LEU A 12 8.21 -4.87 20.74
N LEU A 13 9.03 -3.97 20.20
CA LEU A 13 8.69 -3.21 18.99
C LEU A 13 8.48 -4.12 17.78
N LEU A 14 9.34 -5.12 17.59
CA LEU A 14 9.18 -6.09 16.49
C LEU A 14 7.90 -6.91 16.64
N LEU A 15 7.55 -7.33 17.86
CA LEU A 15 6.30 -8.05 18.14
C LEU A 15 5.07 -7.17 17.88
N LEU A 16 5.12 -5.89 18.25
CA LEU A 16 4.05 -4.93 17.97
C LEU A 16 3.86 -4.72 16.47
N VAL A 17 4.94 -4.54 15.71
CA VAL A 17 4.87 -4.43 14.23
C VAL A 17 4.32 -5.72 13.62
N PHE A 18 4.81 -6.88 14.06
CA PHE A 18 4.35 -8.18 13.56
C PHE A 18 2.87 -8.42 13.85
N SER A 19 2.36 -7.97 15.00
CA SER A 19 0.93 -8.11 15.34
C SER A 19 -0.01 -7.42 14.34
N GLN A 20 0.46 -6.38 13.63
CA GLN A 20 -0.33 -5.68 12.62
C GLN A 20 -0.64 -6.57 11.40
N ALA A 21 0.13 -7.62 11.15
CA ALA A 21 -0.14 -8.58 10.07
C ALA A 21 -1.45 -9.38 10.27
N PHE A 22 -1.99 -9.42 11.49
CA PHE A 22 -3.24 -10.11 11.81
C PHE A 22 -4.45 -9.17 11.92
N VAL A 23 -4.24 -7.86 11.72
CA VAL A 23 -5.32 -6.88 11.69
C VAL A 23 -5.99 -6.95 10.32
N ASN A 24 -7.29 -7.19 10.30
CA ASN A 24 -8.06 -7.09 9.07
C ASN A 24 -8.02 -5.64 8.55
N ILE A 25 -7.69 -5.48 7.27
CA ILE A 25 -7.75 -4.20 6.60
C ILE A 25 -9.24 -3.91 6.34
N TYR A 26 -9.79 -2.89 7.02
CA TYR A 26 -11.18 -2.42 6.86
C TYR A 26 -11.30 -1.25 5.89
N ASP A 27 -10.34 -1.12 4.99
CA ASP A 27 -10.38 -0.08 3.97
C ASP A 27 -11.15 -0.60 2.75
N TYR A 28 -12.27 0.05 2.46
CA TYR A 28 -13.10 -0.29 1.31
C TYR A 28 -12.46 0.15 -0.02
N ASP A 29 -11.47 1.04 0.04
CA ASP A 29 -10.82 1.65 -1.12
C ASP A 29 -9.50 0.95 -1.49
N VAL A 30 -9.14 -0.18 -0.86
CA VAL A 30 -7.92 -0.96 -1.20
C VAL A 30 -7.85 -1.28 -2.69
N TRP A 31 -8.98 -1.62 -3.31
CA TRP A 31 -9.03 -1.91 -4.74
C TRP A 31 -8.74 -0.68 -5.60
N PHE A 32 -9.15 0.50 -5.14
CA PHE A 32 -8.85 1.78 -5.79
C PHE A 32 -7.34 2.05 -5.74
N HIS A 33 -6.70 1.87 -4.57
CA HIS A 33 -5.26 2.03 -4.42
C HIS A 33 -4.46 1.05 -5.29
N ILE A 34 -4.87 -0.21 -5.36
CA ILE A 34 -4.25 -1.20 -6.26
C ILE A 34 -4.38 -0.76 -7.72
N LYS A 35 -5.56 -0.28 -8.14
CA LYS A 35 -5.80 0.19 -9.51
C LYS A 35 -5.05 1.48 -9.85
N ALA A 36 -4.94 2.41 -8.91
CA ALA A 36 -4.12 3.61 -9.05
C ALA A 36 -2.65 3.23 -9.25
N GLY A 37 -2.13 2.30 -8.43
CA GLY A 37 -0.77 1.77 -8.55
C GLY A 37 -0.50 1.10 -9.90
N GLU A 38 -1.44 0.26 -10.37
CA GLU A 38 -1.39 -0.36 -11.70
C GLU A 38 -1.30 0.70 -12.79
N TYR A 39 -2.20 1.69 -12.77
CA TYR A 39 -2.24 2.74 -13.77
C TYR A 39 -0.93 3.54 -13.80
N MET A 40 -0.44 3.98 -12.64
CA MET A 40 0.79 4.77 -12.56
C MET A 40 2.00 3.97 -13.05
N LEU A 41 2.10 2.69 -12.69
CA LEU A 41 3.21 1.83 -13.13
C LEU A 41 3.15 1.54 -14.64
N SER A 42 1.96 1.29 -15.20
CA SER A 42 1.79 1.01 -16.62
C SER A 42 2.03 2.23 -17.51
N ASN A 43 1.68 3.43 -17.05
CA ASN A 43 1.80 4.67 -17.82
C ASN A 43 3.09 5.45 -17.52
N PHE A 44 3.87 5.05 -16.51
CA PHE A 44 5.04 5.78 -16.01
C PHE A 44 4.73 7.25 -15.67
N GLU A 45 3.56 7.48 -15.08
CA GLU A 45 3.06 8.82 -14.74
C GLU A 45 2.45 8.80 -13.33
N ILE A 46 2.71 9.82 -12.53
CA ILE A 46 2.01 10.02 -11.25
C ILE A 46 0.68 10.70 -11.53
N LEU A 47 -0.41 10.12 -11.02
CA LEU A 47 -1.76 10.66 -11.21
C LEU A 47 -1.88 12.08 -10.64
N SER A 48 -2.26 13.01 -11.52
CA SER A 48 -2.55 14.41 -11.19
C SER A 48 -4.02 14.79 -11.39
N ARG A 49 -4.81 13.84 -11.92
CA ARG A 49 -6.23 13.96 -12.22
C ARG A 49 -6.94 12.63 -11.99
N ASP A 50 -8.22 12.70 -11.68
CA ASP A 50 -9.08 11.53 -11.52
C ASP A 50 -9.41 10.90 -12.87
N VAL A 51 -9.03 9.64 -13.04
CA VAL A 51 -9.27 8.85 -14.26
C VAL A 51 -10.28 7.71 -14.05
N PHE A 52 -10.83 7.56 -12.83
CA PHE A 52 -11.65 6.42 -12.42
C PHE A 52 -13.11 6.82 -12.15
N SER A 53 -13.34 8.03 -11.63
CA SER A 53 -14.67 8.49 -11.24
C SER A 53 -15.57 8.74 -12.45
N TYR A 54 -16.80 8.19 -12.42
CA TYR A 54 -17.79 8.40 -13.47
C TYR A 54 -18.30 9.85 -13.56
N THR A 55 -18.53 10.50 -12.41
CA THR A 55 -19.12 11.85 -12.34
C THR A 55 -18.10 12.97 -12.20
N ALA A 56 -16.83 12.63 -11.94
CA ALA A 56 -15.78 13.59 -11.60
C ALA A 56 -14.50 13.39 -12.44
N LEU A 57 -14.65 12.82 -13.63
CA LEU A 57 -13.54 12.59 -14.56
C LEU A 57 -12.73 13.87 -14.78
N ASP A 58 -11.42 13.74 -14.84
CA ASP A 58 -10.43 14.82 -15.01
C ASP A 58 -10.38 15.86 -13.87
N SER A 59 -11.06 15.62 -12.75
CA SER A 59 -10.93 16.49 -11.57
C SER A 59 -9.49 16.45 -11.04
N PRO A 60 -8.92 17.58 -10.59
CA PRO A 60 -7.57 17.58 -10.02
C PRO A 60 -7.46 16.61 -8.85
N TRP A 61 -6.42 15.78 -8.86
CA TRP A 61 -6.15 14.82 -7.81
C TRP A 61 -4.69 14.91 -7.37
N VAL A 62 -4.48 14.97 -6.05
CA VAL A 62 -3.14 14.88 -5.45
C VAL A 62 -2.92 13.44 -4.98
N ALA A 63 -2.17 12.67 -5.77
CA ALA A 63 -1.73 11.32 -5.43
C ALA A 63 -0.62 11.35 -4.34
N HIS A 64 -0.97 11.79 -3.14
CA HIS A 64 -0.04 11.86 -2.00
C HIS A 64 0.46 10.49 -1.54
N GLU A 65 -0.25 9.41 -1.91
CA GLU A 65 0.10 8.02 -1.60
C GLU A 65 0.70 7.26 -2.79
N TRP A 66 1.15 7.97 -3.84
CA TRP A 66 1.55 7.35 -5.11
C TRP A 66 2.57 6.21 -4.96
N LEU A 67 3.56 6.37 -4.08
CA LEU A 67 4.59 5.35 -3.86
C LEU A 67 4.01 4.13 -3.15
N PHE A 68 3.11 4.35 -2.18
CA PHE A 68 2.43 3.27 -1.49
C PHE A 68 1.55 2.49 -2.47
N GLU A 69 0.77 3.17 -3.31
CA GLU A 69 -0.10 2.56 -4.31
C GLU A 69 0.69 1.70 -5.32
N VAL A 70 1.81 2.21 -5.82
CA VAL A 70 2.70 1.45 -6.73
C VAL A 70 3.26 0.20 -6.04
N LEU A 71 3.77 0.32 -4.82
CA LEU A 71 4.29 -0.83 -4.07
C LEU A 71 3.19 -1.84 -3.74
N LEU A 72 2.01 -1.36 -3.38
CA LEU A 72 0.83 -2.18 -3.09
C LEU A 72 0.42 -2.99 -4.32
N TYR A 73 0.39 -2.37 -5.50
CA TYR A 73 0.14 -3.08 -6.76
C TYR A 73 1.19 -4.16 -7.04
N ILE A 74 2.48 -3.86 -6.86
CA ILE A 74 3.56 -4.86 -7.07
C ILE A 74 3.39 -6.06 -6.13
N ILE A 75 3.10 -5.81 -4.85
CA ILE A 75 2.86 -6.87 -3.86
C ILE A 75 1.63 -7.68 -4.23
N ALA A 76 0.53 -7.03 -4.63
CA ALA A 76 -0.70 -7.70 -5.06
C ALA A 76 -0.46 -8.57 -6.31
N ALA A 77 0.32 -8.09 -7.27
CA ALA A 77 0.69 -8.83 -8.48
C ALA A 77 1.59 -10.05 -8.18
N ILE A 78 2.50 -9.95 -7.21
CA ILE A 78 3.31 -11.09 -6.77
C ILE A 78 2.45 -12.10 -6.00
N GLY A 79 1.58 -11.64 -5.11
CA GLY A 79 0.68 -12.51 -4.34
C GLY A 79 -0.28 -13.29 -5.23
N SER A 80 -0.79 -12.68 -6.30
CA SER A 80 -1.61 -13.38 -7.29
C SER A 80 -0.81 -14.39 -8.10
N LEU A 81 0.44 -14.09 -8.47
CA LEU A 81 1.34 -15.04 -9.13
C LEU A 81 1.62 -16.27 -8.25
N VAL A 82 1.93 -16.06 -6.96
CA VAL A 82 2.16 -17.13 -5.98
C VAL A 82 0.91 -17.99 -5.75
N ALA A 83 -0.29 -17.41 -5.84
CA ALA A 83 -1.54 -18.16 -5.69
C ALA A 83 -1.88 -19.05 -6.90
N VAL A 84 -1.26 -18.80 -8.08
CA VAL A 84 -1.57 -19.47 -9.35
C VAL A 84 -0.48 -20.48 -9.77
N THR A 85 0.71 -20.41 -9.18
CA THR A 85 1.83 -21.36 -9.38
C THR A 85 1.92 -22.40 -8.28
#